data_AF-A0A3D5E4N1-F1
#
_entry.id   AF-A0A3D5E4N1-F1
#
_cell.length_a   1.000
_cell.length_b   1.000
_cell.length_c   1.000
_cell.angle_alpha   90.00
_cell.angle_beta   90.00
_cell.angle_gamma   90.00
#
_symmetry.space_group_name_H-M   'P 1'
#
loop_
_entity.id
_entity.type
_entity.pdbx_description
1 polymer ?
#
loop_
_entity_poly.entity_id
_entity_poly.type
_entity_poly.pdbx_seq_one_letter_code
_entity_poly.pdbx_strand_id
1 'polypeptide(L)'
;QIKTLLGRRCRFPKYEPVLRGSDWGTFVPAEDHERMLELQAMGPELLNDEGEKTGKKNYWHNNPARRAFTYKALNRLIQGSAADMTKKAMIELHREGITPHIQVHDELDISVMNDLEAAKIKDVMENAVDLEVPNKVDYESGPNWGEIK
;
A
#
# COMPACT_ATOMS: atom_id res chain seq x y z
N GLN A 1 -1.00 -18.63 -2.92
CA GLN A 1 -1.98 -17.51 -3.01
C GLN A 1 -1.50 -16.43 -2.07
N ILE A 2 -1.38 -15.19 -2.55
CA ILE A 2 -0.91 -14.06 -1.72
C ILE A 2 -1.99 -13.75 -0.66
N LYS A 3 -1.57 -13.64 0.59
CA LYS A 3 -2.40 -13.30 1.75
C LYS A 3 -1.77 -12.12 2.46
N THR A 4 -2.60 -11.29 3.11
CA THR A 4 -2.13 -10.24 4.00
C THR A 4 -1.49 -10.83 5.27
N LEU A 5 -0.91 -9.97 6.10
CA LEU A 5 -0.31 -10.30 7.39
C LEU A 5 -1.24 -11.15 8.28
N LEU A 6 -2.53 -10.81 8.37
CA LEU A 6 -3.51 -11.56 9.16
C LEU A 6 -4.20 -12.69 8.39
N GLY A 7 -3.59 -13.16 7.29
CA GLY A 7 -4.05 -14.32 6.54
C GLY A 7 -5.28 -14.09 5.67
N ARG A 8 -5.78 -12.85 5.56
CA ARG A 8 -6.92 -12.52 4.69
C ARG A 8 -6.53 -12.73 3.24
N ARG A 9 -7.42 -13.41 2.51
CA ARG A 9 -7.21 -13.67 1.08
C ARG A 9 -7.31 -12.36 0.29
N CYS A 10 -6.24 -12.01 -0.41
CA CYS A 10 -6.30 -10.98 -1.44
C CYS A 10 -7.11 -11.54 -2.62
N ARG A 11 -8.34 -11.04 -2.81
CA ARG A 11 -9.18 -11.36 -3.97
C ARG A 11 -8.75 -10.47 -5.14
N PHE A 12 -7.76 -10.93 -5.89
CA PHE A 12 -7.32 -10.31 -7.14
C PHE A 12 -7.37 -11.35 -8.26
N PRO A 13 -7.43 -10.91 -9.54
CA PRO A 13 -7.24 -11.80 -10.67
C PRO A 13 -5.92 -12.52 -10.50
N LYS A 14 -5.94 -13.85 -10.31
CA LYS A 14 -4.71 -14.65 -10.07
C LYS A 14 -3.69 -14.52 -11.21
N TYR A 15 -4.14 -14.06 -12.37
CA TYR A 15 -3.37 -13.94 -13.59
C TYR A 15 -3.39 -12.49 -14.04
N GLU A 16 -2.21 -11.92 -14.11
CA GLU A 16 -1.97 -10.70 -14.88
C GLU A 16 -2.03 -11.05 -16.37
N PRO A 17 -2.57 -10.17 -17.22
CA PRO A 17 -2.54 -10.39 -18.65
C PRO A 17 -1.08 -10.45 -19.11
N VAL A 18 -0.77 -11.47 -19.91
CA VAL A 18 0.51 -11.56 -20.62
C VAL A 18 0.36 -10.78 -21.91
N LEU A 19 1.05 -9.65 -21.98
CA LEU A 19 1.09 -8.80 -23.17
C LEU A 19 2.11 -9.36 -24.16
N ARG A 20 1.71 -9.57 -25.41
CA ARG A 20 2.65 -9.92 -26.49
C ARG A 20 3.39 -8.66 -26.93
N GLY A 21 4.63 -8.74 -27.39
CA GLY A 21 5.53 -7.58 -27.51
C GLY A 21 4.98 -6.30 -28.17
N SER A 22 4.13 -6.43 -29.20
CA SER A 22 3.43 -5.30 -29.84
C SER A 22 2.01 -5.06 -29.31
N ASP A 23 1.43 -6.03 -28.61
CA ASP A 23 0.10 -5.99 -28.04
C ASP A 23 0.18 -5.55 -26.57
N TRP A 24 -0.01 -4.25 -26.35
CA TRP A 24 -0.03 -3.65 -25.02
C TRP A 24 -1.39 -3.81 -24.31
N GLY A 25 -2.30 -4.58 -24.91
CA GLY A 25 -3.69 -4.72 -24.48
C GLY A 25 -4.56 -3.58 -25.01
N THR A 26 -5.77 -3.90 -25.46
CA THR A 26 -6.73 -2.90 -25.94
C THR A 26 -7.30 -2.03 -24.81
N PHE A 27 -7.22 -2.52 -23.57
CA PHE A 27 -7.74 -1.83 -22.39
C PHE A 27 -6.60 -1.55 -21.40
N VAL A 28 -6.15 -0.31 -21.37
CA VAL A 28 -5.27 0.23 -20.33
C VAL A 28 -6.14 1.09 -19.42
N PRO A 29 -6.25 0.78 -18.11
CA PRO A 29 -6.92 1.65 -17.15
C PRO A 29 -6.38 3.09 -17.24
N ALA A 30 -7.23 4.10 -17.02
CA ALA A 30 -6.82 5.50 -17.14
C ALA A 30 -5.60 5.85 -16.24
N GLU A 31 -5.56 5.28 -15.03
CA GLU A 31 -4.46 5.37 -14.07
C GLU A 31 -3.11 4.83 -14.60
N ASP A 32 -3.15 3.91 -15.57
CA ASP A 32 -1.97 3.25 -16.14
C ASP A 32 -1.59 3.81 -17.53
N HIS A 33 -2.37 4.73 -18.10
CA HIS A 33 -2.24 5.15 -19.50
C HIS A 33 -0.90 5.85 -19.80
N GLU A 34 -0.52 6.86 -19.03
CA GLU A 34 0.73 7.59 -19.22
C GLU A 34 1.94 6.67 -19.06
N ARG A 35 1.94 5.83 -18.02
CA ARG A 35 3.01 4.86 -17.77
C ARG A 35 3.18 3.91 -18.95
N MET A 36 2.09 3.50 -19.58
CA MET A 36 2.13 2.61 -20.74
C MET A 36 2.67 3.33 -21.99
N LEU A 37 2.34 4.61 -22.18
CA LEU A 37 2.92 5.43 -23.25
C LEU A 37 4.44 5.63 -23.08
N GLU A 38 4.89 5.91 -21.86
CA GLU A 38 6.33 6.00 -21.55
C GLU A 38 7.04 4.70 -21.91
N LEU A 39 6.52 3.56 -21.44
CA LEU A 39 7.10 2.24 -21.69
C LEU A 39 7.13 1.88 -23.19
N GLN A 40 6.13 2.34 -23.96
CA GLN A 40 6.08 2.19 -25.42
C GLN A 40 7.12 3.06 -26.13
N ALA A 41 7.37 4.26 -25.63
CA ALA A 41 8.35 5.20 -26.18
C ALA A 41 9.80 4.80 -25.86
N MET A 42 10.03 3.88 -24.92
CA MET A 42 11.38 3.44 -24.58
C MET A 42 12.05 2.69 -25.73
N GLY A 43 13.31 3.05 -26.01
CA GLY A 43 14.14 2.41 -27.03
C GLY A 43 14.68 1.03 -26.64
N PRO A 44 15.47 0.39 -27.54
CA PRO A 44 16.06 -0.94 -27.33
C PRO A 44 17.07 -1.05 -26.20
N GLU A 45 17.59 0.07 -25.72
CA GLU A 45 18.62 0.15 -24.69
C GLU A 45 18.17 1.04 -23.52
N LEU A 46 18.62 0.70 -22.32
CA LEU A 46 18.40 1.52 -21.14
C LEU A 46 19.27 2.78 -21.21
N LEU A 47 18.70 3.91 -20.79
CA LEU A 47 19.40 5.19 -20.66
C LEU A 47 19.86 5.38 -19.20
N ASN A 48 20.98 6.05 -18.99
CA ASN A 48 21.39 6.56 -17.68
C ASN A 48 20.59 7.84 -17.32
N ASP A 49 20.84 8.39 -16.13
CA ASP A 49 20.15 9.60 -15.65
C ASP A 49 20.43 10.84 -16.52
N GLU A 50 21.50 10.81 -17.33
CA GLU A 50 21.92 11.85 -18.28
C GLU A 50 21.35 11.63 -19.70
N GLY A 51 20.58 10.55 -19.92
CA GLY A 51 19.95 10.21 -21.19
C GLY A 51 20.84 9.45 -22.17
N GLU A 52 22.03 9.01 -21.74
CA GLU A 52 22.98 8.26 -22.56
C GLU A 52 22.71 6.75 -22.52
N LYS A 53 22.99 6.07 -23.64
CA LYS A 53 22.79 4.62 -23.76
C LYS A 53 23.79 3.86 -22.90
N THR A 54 23.27 2.97 -22.06
CA THR A 54 24.08 2.13 -21.15
C THR A 54 24.63 0.86 -21.81
N GLY A 55 24.24 0.56 -23.06
CA GLY A 55 24.55 -0.71 -23.74
C GLY A 55 23.79 -1.93 -23.18
N LYS A 56 22.97 -1.76 -22.13
CA LYS A 56 22.11 -2.81 -21.57
C LYS A 56 20.79 -2.84 -22.34
N LYS A 57 20.38 -4.04 -22.77
CA LYS A 57 19.10 -4.27 -23.43
C LYS A 57 17.96 -3.84 -22.52
N ASN A 58 17.04 -3.05 -23.07
CA ASN A 58 15.79 -2.72 -22.41
C ASN A 58 14.85 -3.94 -22.41
N TYR A 59 14.48 -4.41 -21.21
CA TYR A 59 13.54 -5.52 -21.04
C TYR A 59 12.16 -5.25 -21.65
N TRP A 60 11.73 -3.98 -21.70
CA TRP A 60 10.40 -3.58 -22.15
C TRP A 60 10.29 -3.48 -23.67
N HIS A 61 11.42 -3.35 -24.36
CA HIS A 61 11.46 -3.15 -25.80
C HIS A 61 11.34 -4.48 -26.57
N ASN A 62 10.28 -4.62 -27.36
CA ASN A 62 10.01 -5.72 -28.28
C ASN A 62 10.14 -7.13 -27.64
N ASN A 63 9.75 -7.25 -26.38
CA ASN A 63 9.79 -8.51 -25.65
C ASN A 63 8.57 -9.37 -26.01
N PRO A 64 8.72 -10.62 -26.49
CA PRO A 64 7.60 -11.44 -26.97
C PRO A 64 6.49 -11.68 -25.94
N ALA A 65 6.81 -11.62 -24.64
CA ALA A 65 5.82 -11.73 -23.57
C ALA A 65 6.27 -10.94 -22.33
N ARG A 66 5.36 -10.17 -21.73
CA ARG A 66 5.57 -9.55 -20.41
C ARG A 66 4.31 -9.65 -19.54
N ARG A 67 4.49 -9.63 -18.21
CA ARG A 67 3.39 -9.52 -17.25
C ARG A 67 3.08 -8.04 -17.00
N ALA A 68 1.82 -7.64 -17.13
CA ALA A 68 1.38 -6.28 -16.84
C ALA A 68 0.93 -6.14 -15.38
N PHE A 69 1.11 -4.96 -14.79
CA PHE A 69 0.59 -4.61 -13.46
C PHE A 69 1.19 -5.41 -12.28
N THR A 70 2.41 -5.92 -12.42
CA THR A 70 3.15 -6.69 -11.38
C THR A 70 3.21 -5.97 -10.02
N TYR A 71 3.19 -4.64 -10.02
CA TYR A 71 3.20 -3.80 -8.82
C TYR A 71 1.88 -3.90 -8.02
N LYS A 72 0.73 -4.19 -8.67
CA LYS A 72 -0.58 -4.24 -8.00
C LYS A 72 -0.63 -5.36 -6.96
N ALA A 73 0.00 -6.50 -7.24
CA ALA A 73 0.09 -7.62 -6.30
C ALA A 73 0.85 -7.24 -5.02
N LEU A 74 1.99 -6.55 -5.16
CA LEU A 74 2.81 -6.09 -4.04
C LEU A 74 2.09 -5.00 -3.24
N ASN A 75 1.56 -3.97 -3.90
CA ASN A 75 0.83 -2.88 -3.25
C ASN A 75 -0.35 -3.42 -2.44
N ARG A 76 -1.09 -4.38 -2.99
CA ARG A 76 -2.23 -4.97 -2.29
C ARG A 76 -1.81 -5.77 -1.06
N LEU A 77 -0.68 -6.47 -1.12
CA LEU A 77 -0.12 -7.18 0.03
C LEU A 77 0.23 -6.20 1.14
N ILE A 78 0.97 -5.15 0.82
CA ILE A 78 1.46 -4.15 1.79
C ILE A 78 0.29 -3.35 2.38
N GLN A 79 -0.48 -2.66 1.54
CA GLN A 79 -1.61 -1.82 1.99
C GLN A 79 -2.72 -2.66 2.62
N GLY A 80 -2.97 -3.86 2.10
CA GLY A 80 -3.95 -4.77 2.68
C GLY A 80 -3.56 -5.25 4.07
N SER A 81 -2.26 -5.43 4.32
CA SER A 81 -1.73 -5.81 5.63
C SER A 81 -1.78 -4.63 6.61
N ALA A 82 -1.43 -3.42 6.17
CA ALA A 82 -1.58 -2.21 6.98
C ALA A 82 -3.04 -2.01 7.41
N ALA A 83 -4.00 -2.15 6.49
CA ALA A 83 -5.42 -2.06 6.82
C ALA A 83 -5.89 -3.17 7.79
N ASP A 84 -5.27 -4.36 7.75
CA ASP A 84 -5.58 -5.43 8.68
C ASP A 84 -5.05 -5.10 10.09
N MET A 85 -3.87 -4.48 10.20
CA MET A 85 -3.31 -4.01 11.47
C MET A 85 -4.21 -2.96 12.13
N THR A 86 -4.59 -1.91 11.40
CA THR A 86 -5.47 -0.86 11.95
C THR A 86 -6.82 -1.43 12.38
N LYS A 87 -7.43 -2.31 11.58
CA LYS A 87 -8.70 -2.95 11.94
C LYS A 87 -8.60 -3.86 13.15
N LYS A 88 -7.47 -4.57 13.29
CA LYS A 88 -7.21 -5.37 14.48
C LYS A 88 -7.09 -4.49 15.71
N ALA A 89 -6.36 -3.37 15.63
CA ALA A 89 -6.29 -2.38 16.69
C ALA A 89 -7.67 -1.83 17.07
N MET A 90 -8.51 -1.48 16.09
CA MET A 90 -9.90 -1.04 16.35
C MET A 90 -10.72 -2.09 17.10
N ILE A 91 -10.56 -3.39 16.81
CA ILE A 91 -11.27 -4.46 17.52
C ILE A 91 -10.78 -4.56 18.97
N GLU A 92 -9.47 -4.46 19.21
CA GLU A 92 -8.92 -4.50 20.57
C GLU A 92 -9.33 -3.25 21.37
N LEU A 93 -9.29 -2.06 20.77
CA LEU A 93 -9.81 -0.82 21.39
C LEU A 93 -11.29 -0.95 21.75
N HIS A 94 -12.11 -1.53 20.87
CA HIS A 94 -13.52 -1.73 21.12
C HIS A 94 -13.79 -2.67 22.30
N ARG A 95 -12.94 -3.68 22.54
CA ARG A 95 -13.02 -4.54 23.73
C ARG A 95 -12.73 -3.78 25.02
N GLU A 96 -11.89 -2.75 24.94
CA GLU A 96 -11.59 -1.82 26.03
C GLU A 96 -12.66 -0.71 26.19
N GLY A 97 -13.73 -0.75 25.40
CA GLY A 97 -14.82 0.24 25.43
C GLY A 97 -14.53 1.51 24.63
N ILE A 98 -13.44 1.55 23.87
CA ILE A 98 -13.00 2.73 23.10
C ILE A 98 -13.40 2.53 21.64
N THR A 99 -14.17 3.46 21.08
CA THR A 99 -14.61 3.41 19.68
C THR A 99 -14.11 4.65 18.93
N PRO A 100 -13.24 4.49 17.91
CA PRO A 100 -12.79 5.61 17.10
C PRO A 100 -13.95 6.27 16.33
N HIS A 101 -13.86 7.58 16.11
CA HIS A 101 -14.86 8.36 15.36
C HIS A 101 -14.70 8.14 13.86
N ILE A 102 -13.47 8.23 13.37
CA ILE A 102 -13.12 8.06 11.97
C ILE A 102 -11.75 7.37 11.86
N GLN A 103 -11.57 6.66 10.76
CA GLN A 103 -10.30 6.08 10.35
C GLN A 103 -9.85 6.79 9.08
N VAL A 104 -8.64 7.31 9.07
CA VAL A 104 -8.00 7.86 7.86
C VAL A 104 -6.74 7.04 7.58
N HIS A 105 -6.87 6.04 6.71
CA HIS A 105 -5.81 5.07 6.44
C HIS A 105 -5.31 4.35 7.71
N ASP A 106 -4.15 4.74 8.21
CA ASP A 106 -3.47 4.23 9.40
C ASP A 106 -3.74 5.05 10.68
N GLU A 107 -4.42 6.20 10.55
CA GLU A 107 -4.82 7.07 11.65
C GLU A 107 -6.20 6.70 12.23
N LEU A 108 -6.34 6.83 13.55
CA LEU A 108 -7.60 6.66 14.29
C LEU A 108 -7.88 7.91 15.12
N ASP A 109 -8.98 8.60 14.80
CA ASP A 109 -9.40 9.80 15.51
C ASP A 109 -10.30 9.45 16.70
N ILE A 110 -9.82 9.73 17.90
CA ILE A 110 -10.47 9.34 19.16
C ILE A 110 -10.52 10.53 20.10
N SER A 111 -11.68 10.77 20.71
CA SER A 111 -11.80 11.73 21.81
C SER A 111 -11.37 11.05 23.10
N VAL A 112 -10.44 11.67 23.80
CA VAL A 112 -9.89 11.18 25.07
C VAL A 112 -10.21 12.16 26.19
N MET A 113 -10.43 11.65 27.40
CA MET A 113 -10.67 12.48 28.58
C MET A 113 -9.38 12.90 29.29
N ASN A 114 -8.30 12.15 29.13
CA ASN A 114 -7.02 12.39 29.80
C ASN A 114 -5.86 11.64 29.11
N ASP A 115 -4.63 11.99 29.48
CA ASP A 115 -3.41 11.40 28.92
C ASP A 115 -3.26 9.89 29.20
N LEU A 116 -3.88 9.39 30.27
CA LEU A 116 -3.86 7.96 30.58
C LEU A 116 -4.66 7.15 29.55
N GLU A 117 -5.79 7.68 29.10
CA GLU A 117 -6.59 7.08 28.03
C GLU A 117 -5.84 7.12 26.70
N ALA A 118 -5.19 8.24 26.37
CA ALA A 118 -4.34 8.35 25.19
C ALA A 118 -3.18 7.34 25.21
N ALA A 119 -2.49 7.19 26.35
CA ALA A 119 -1.41 6.23 26.53
C ALA A 119 -1.90 4.78 26.37
N LYS A 120 -3.10 4.46 26.89
CA LYS A 120 -3.74 3.15 26.71
C LYS A 120 -4.07 2.87 25.24
N ILE A 121 -4.60 3.85 24.52
CA ILE A 121 -4.90 3.72 23.08
C ILE A 121 -3.62 3.40 22.31
N LYS A 122 -2.56 4.18 22.57
CA LYS A 122 -1.24 3.99 21.95
C LYS A 122 -0.71 2.58 22.20
N ASP A 123 -0.73 2.12 23.45
CA ASP A 123 -0.28 0.77 23.82
C ASP A 123 -1.08 -0.34 23.11
N VAL A 124 -2.41 -0.21 23.05
CA VAL A 124 -3.26 -1.17 22.32
C VAL A 124 -2.93 -1.18 20.83
N MET A 125 -2.70 -0.01 20.20
CA MET A 125 -2.37 0.07 18.78
C MET A 125 -0.96 -0.47 18.47
N GLU A 126 0.02 -0.23 19.34
CA GLU A 126 1.39 -0.75 19.19
C GLU A 126 1.42 -2.28 19.30
N ASN A 127 0.59 -2.86 20.16
CA ASN A 127 0.57 -4.30 20.45
C ASN A 127 -0.55 -5.09 19.74
N ALA A 128 -1.36 -4.44 18.88
CA ALA A 128 -2.51 -5.08 18.24
C ALA A 128 -2.15 -6.30 17.37
N VAL A 129 -0.94 -6.28 16.79
CA VAL A 129 -0.42 -7.34 15.92
C VAL A 129 1.03 -7.62 16.28
N ASP A 130 1.36 -8.91 16.38
CA ASP A 130 2.74 -9.37 16.60
C ASP A 130 3.56 -9.24 15.32
N LEU A 131 4.70 -8.55 15.41
CA LEU A 131 5.59 -8.22 14.30
C LEU A 131 7.04 -8.52 14.69
N GLU A 132 7.87 -8.90 13.71
CA GLU A 132 9.33 -9.06 13.92
C GLU A 132 10.01 -7.74 14.33
N VAL A 133 9.47 -6.60 13.90
CA VAL A 133 9.94 -5.26 14.24
C VAL A 133 8.84 -4.56 15.04
N PRO A 134 9.15 -3.96 16.21
CA PRO A 134 8.16 -3.26 17.02
C PRO A 134 7.42 -2.18 16.23
N ASN A 135 6.10 -2.14 16.36
CA ASN A 135 5.28 -1.08 15.80
C ASN A 135 5.40 0.18 16.67
N LYS A 136 5.58 1.34 16.04
CA LYS A 136 5.60 2.64 16.72
C LYS A 136 4.35 3.41 16.33
N VAL A 137 3.59 3.86 17.31
CA VAL A 137 2.42 4.72 17.10
C VAL A 137 2.75 6.10 17.62
N ASP A 138 2.58 7.11 16.77
CA ASP A 138 2.66 8.51 17.18
C ASP A 138 1.25 9.02 17.53
N TYR A 139 1.15 9.90 18.51
CA TYR A 139 -0.11 10.52 18.90
C TYR A 139 0.08 12.00 19.17
N GLU A 140 -0.93 12.77 18.77
CA GLU A 140 -1.04 14.19 19.02
C GLU A 140 -2.46 14.46 19.52
N SER A 141 -2.64 15.51 20.33
CA SER A 141 -3.95 15.82 20.93
C SER A 141 -4.23 17.31 20.91
N GLY A 142 -5.47 17.67 20.64
CA GLY A 142 -5.95 19.05 20.62
C GLY A 142 -7.47 19.10 20.87
N PRO A 143 -8.03 20.32 21.02
CA PRO A 143 -9.46 20.49 21.26
C PRO A 143 -10.34 20.06 20.07
N ASN A 144 -9.77 20.03 18.87
CA ASN A 144 -10.38 19.51 17.65
C ASN A 144 -9.29 19.12 16.65
N TRP A 145 -9.67 18.32 15.64
CA TRP A 145 -8.73 17.77 14.64
C TRP A 145 -7.94 18.84 13.87
N GLY A 146 -8.53 20.02 13.63
CA GLY A 146 -7.86 21.11 12.90
C GLY A 146 -6.82 21.89 13.71
N GLU A 147 -6.76 21.68 15.03
CA GLU A 147 -5.81 22.34 15.93
C GLU A 147 -4.70 21.39 16.41
N ILE A 148 -4.75 20.12 16.03
CA ILE A 148 -3.69 19.15 16.25
C ILE A 148 -2.48 19.56 15.39
N LYS A 149 -1.27 19.47 15.97
CA LYS A 149 -0.02 19.99 15.39
C LYS A 149 1.04 18.93 15.24
#